data_AF-A0A938SID8-F1
#
_entry.id   AF-A0A938SID8-F1
#
_cell.length_a   1.000
_cell.length_b   1.000
_cell.length_c   1.000
_cell.angle_alpha   90.00
_cell.angle_beta   90.00
_cell.angle_gamma   90.00
#
_symmetry.space_group_name_H-M   'P 1'
#
loop_
_entity.id
_entity.type
_entity.pdbx_description
1 polymer ?
#
loop_
_entity_poly.entity_id
_entity_poly.type
_entity_poly.pdbx_seq_one_letter_code
_entity_poly.pdbx_strand_id
1 'polypeptide(L)' 'MARTYTRPRSLLPVVTHYCPGCGHGIVHRLLAEVIDELGIRGR' A
#
# COMPACT_ATOMS: atom_id res chain seq x y z
N MET A 1 -6.92 6.41 -18.86
CA MET A 1 -7.31 5.80 -17.57
C MET A 1 -6.61 6.60 -16.46
N ALA A 2 -7.35 7.31 -15.61
CA ALA A 2 -6.74 8.02 -14.49
C ALA A 2 -6.30 7.02 -13.41
N ARG A 3 -5.17 7.30 -12.74
CA ARG A 3 -4.71 6.50 -11.61
C ARG A 3 -5.70 6.72 -10.45
N THR A 4 -6.48 5.71 -10.08
CA THR A 4 -7.52 5.83 -9.03
C THR A 4 -6.98 6.00 -7.63
N TYR A 5 -5.71 5.66 -7.39
CA TYR A 5 -5.07 5.81 -6.08
C TYR A 5 -3.63 6.29 -6.24
N THR A 6 -3.01 6.74 -5.14
CA THR A 6 -1.58 7.09 -5.10
C THR A 6 -0.81 6.12 -4.23
N ARG A 7 0.45 5.81 -4.57
CA ARG A 7 1.25 4.88 -3.78
C ARG A 7 1.34 5.39 -2.33
N PRO A 8 0.95 4.59 -1.32
CA PRO A 8 1.01 5.01 0.08
C PRO A 8 2.45 5.29 0.51
N ARG A 9 2.64 6.27 1.38
CA ARG A 9 3.96 6.64 1.93
C ARG A 9 4.51 5.53 2.81
N SER A 10 3.63 4.82 3.52
CA SER A 10 4.00 3.69 4.39
C SER A 10 4.28 2.39 3.63
N LEU A 11 4.10 2.35 2.30
CA LEU A 11 4.42 1.18 1.49
C LEU A 11 5.88 1.23 1.00
N LEU A 12 6.71 0.30 1.47
CA LEU A 12 8.13 0.22 1.10
C LEU A 12 8.34 0.16 -0.42
N PRO A 13 9.36 0.84 -0.98
CA PRO A 13 9.64 0.87 -2.41
C PRO A 13 10.41 -0.39 -2.87
N VAL A 14 9.87 -1.57 -2.56
CA VAL A 14 10.45 -2.87 -2.95
C VAL A 14 9.51 -3.63 -3.87
N VAL A 15 10.09 -4.49 -4.70
CA VAL A 15 9.33 -5.47 -5.48
C VAL A 15 8.86 -6.56 -4.53
N THR A 16 7.58 -6.94 -4.63
CA THR A 16 7.02 -8.04 -3.85
C THR A 16 6.99 -9.31 -4.69
N HIS A 17 6.91 -10.46 -4.02
CA HIS A 17 6.73 -11.76 -4.67
C HIS A 17 5.26 -12.07 -5.01
N TYR A 18 4.37 -11.09 -4.86
CA TYR A 18 2.93 -11.26 -5.02
C TYR A 18 2.52 -11.15 -6.49
N CYS A 19 1.57 -12.00 -6.92
CA CYS A 19 1.01 -11.89 -8.26
C CYS A 19 0.27 -10.56 -8.45
N PRO A 20 0.30 -9.96 -9.65
CA PRO A 20 -0.48 -8.76 -9.96
C PRO A 20 -1.98 -8.98 -9.69
N GLY A 21 -2.60 -8.11 -8.90
CA GLY A 21 -4.03 -8.18 -8.59
C GLY A 21 -4.42 -9.21 -7.52
N CYS A 22 -3.49 -10.00 -6.97
CA CYS A 22 -3.85 -10.90 -5.87
C CYS A 22 -4.11 -10.14 -4.56
N GLY A 23 -4.87 -10.76 -3.66
CA GLY A 23 -5.27 -10.17 -2.39
C GLY A 23 -4.08 -9.71 -1.53
N HIS A 24 -2.93 -10.39 -1.60
CA HIS A 24 -1.74 -10.00 -0.86
C HIS A 24 -1.30 -8.58 -1.19
N GLY A 25 -1.15 -8.25 -2.49
CA GLY A 25 -0.74 -6.91 -2.90
C GLY A 25 -1.78 -5.84 -2.53
N ILE A 26 -3.07 -6.19 -2.63
CA ILE A 26 -4.18 -5.28 -2.29
C ILE A 26 -4.18 -4.99 -0.78
N VAL A 27 -4.10 -6.02 0.06
CA VAL A 27 -4.09 -5.88 1.53
C VAL A 27 -2.90 -5.06 1.99
N HIS A 28 -1.69 -5.33 1.47
CA HIS A 28 -0.52 -4.52 1.81
C HIS A 28 -0.69 -3.04 1.47
N ARG A 29 -1.29 -2.72 0.32
CA ARG A 29 -1.60 -1.33 -0.05
C ARG A 29 -2.61 -0.72 0.91
N LEU A 30 -3.74 -1.39 1.14
CA LEU A 30 -4.83 -0.88 2.00
C LEU A 30 -4.34 -0.64 3.44
N LEU A 31 -3.55 -1.57 4.00
CA LEU A 31 -2.95 -1.39 5.32
C LEU A 31 -2.02 -0.17 5.36
N ALA A 32 -1.22 0.05 4.32
CA ALA A 32 -0.35 1.21 4.24
C ALA A 32 -1.14 2.53 4.11
N GLU A 33 -2.28 2.54 3.40
CA GLU A 33 -3.20 3.69 3.35
C GLU A 33 -3.76 4.00 4.74
N VAL A 34 -4.25 2.99 5.47
CA VAL A 34 -4.76 3.16 6.85
C VAL A 34 -3.67 3.64 7.80
N ILE A 35 -2.44 3.14 7.69
CA ILE A 35 -1.30 3.60 8.51
C ILE A 35 -1.03 5.10 8.27
N ASP A 36 -1.07 5.53 7.01
CA ASP A 36 -0.87 6.93 6.63
C ASP A 36 -2.03 7.81 7.12
N GLU A 37 -3.28 7.35 6.97
CA GLU A 37 -4.49 8.05 7.43
C GLU A 37 -4.52 8.24 8.95
N LEU A 38 -4.13 7.20 9.70
CA LEU A 38 -4.11 7.27 11.16
C LEU A 38 -2.86 8.01 11.69
N GLY A 39 -1.87 8.29 10.85
CA GLY A 39 -0.62 8.95 11.25
C GLY A 39 0.25 8.09 12.18
N ILE A 40 0.22 6.76 12.00
CA ILE A 40 0.76 5.81 12.98
C ILE A 40 2.08 5.16 12.58
N ARG A 41 2.73 5.72 11.56
CA ARG A 41 3.99 5.22 11.06
C ARG A 41 5.12 5.58 12.03
N GLY A 42 5.82 4.57 12.57
CA GLY A 42 7.04 4.76 13.37
C GLY A 42 6.80 5.25 14.80
N ARG A 43 5.56 5.16 15.29
CA ARG A 43 5.22 5.31 16.71
C ARG A 43 5.54 4.04 17.50
#